data_AF-A0A563VJB3-F1
#
_entry.id   AF-A0A563VJB3-F1
#
_cell.length_a   1.000
_cell.length_b   1.000
_cell.length_c   1.000
_cell.angle_alpha   90.00
_cell.angle_beta   90.00
_cell.angle_gamma   90.00
#
_symmetry.space_group_name_H-M   'P 1'
#
loop_
_entity.id
_entity.type
_entity.pdbx_description
1 polymer ?
#
loop_
_entity_poly.entity_id
_entity_poly.type
_entity_poly.pdbx_seq_one_letter_code
_entity_poly.pdbx_strand_id
1 'polypeptide(L)'
;MMVTNLKEVIYFLYCRYFRGKKPSAYIIENVRHLLKHDNGRTFKIICEHLESVGYTVNYKILKASEYGLPQHRPRIFIVGFNKELIDTFWAFNFPLPIPLKMTMSDVWEGNCSRDIGFTLRVGGRRSPIDDRRNWDGYLVDGEVVRIKPEQGIKMMGFPNNFQFPVSNTEAMKQLGNSVCVDVVYHVAGQVKEYLENNTIKKANKERQLKGRLNKGEWSEFYAFMRLLLDKYLSFGNKEGNPLNEYVVVFKIKHNKADIEYLKNNGQVEIRDLLGTKIKTLTVKELIEQISIEEIYQTIESSKGSSFVMPKVQEYFELLKINSFKGSSYSKGDINISFNHDGIQYSSQNVDIKSDIGSLPTLLNASSATNFIFRINNFNADIDAINDIKTKYKIRDRLLRIRELNSTLEFVKCEKEVHSNNLKKVDSLMPEILAKMLTKYYSGEGAKITDLVTNENEICRVKDYLKAVLLGMFPSKNWDGNYTANGSILVRKQGDLVLYHVIKDNILKDYLFYNTKLDTPSSTRHRFGNLYKEKNQTFIKLNLQIRFI
;
A
#
# COMPACT_ATOMS: atom_id res chain seq x y z
N MET A 1 -18.16 33.37 11.10
CA MET A 1 -19.43 34.09 11.35
C MET A 1 -20.11 33.39 12.52
N MET A 2 -20.26 34.06 13.67
CA MET A 2 -20.86 33.44 14.87
C MET A 2 -22.38 33.49 14.77
N VAL A 3 -23.04 32.36 15.01
CA VAL A 3 -24.50 32.23 14.96
C VAL A 3 -25.00 32.03 16.40
N THR A 4 -25.77 32.99 16.91
CA THR A 4 -26.12 33.09 18.33
C THR A 4 -27.48 32.50 18.69
N ASN A 5 -28.30 32.10 17.71
CA ASN A 5 -29.61 31.48 17.93
C ASN A 5 -29.71 30.09 17.28
N LEU A 6 -30.28 29.13 17.99
CA LEU A 6 -30.45 27.75 17.55
C LEU A 6 -31.31 27.60 16.27
N LYS A 7 -32.35 28.44 16.12
CA LYS A 7 -33.14 28.50 14.87
C LYS A 7 -32.31 29.03 13.70
N GLU A 8 -31.39 29.96 13.96
CA GLU A 8 -30.45 30.46 12.95
C GLU A 8 -29.37 29.43 12.62
N VAL A 9 -28.89 28.63 13.59
CA VAL A 9 -27.94 27.53 13.32
C VAL A 9 -28.57 26.53 12.36
N ILE A 10 -29.80 26.10 12.63
CA ILE A 10 -30.53 25.16 11.77
C ILE A 10 -30.80 25.79 10.40
N TYR A 11 -31.30 27.04 10.33
CA TYR A 11 -31.53 27.74 9.07
C TYR A 11 -30.24 27.97 8.25
N PHE A 12 -29.12 28.26 8.91
CA PHE A 12 -27.80 28.43 8.31
C PHE A 12 -27.26 27.12 7.73
N LEU A 13 -27.46 26.00 8.44
CA LEU A 13 -27.19 24.65 7.95
C LEU A 13 -28.11 24.23 6.79
N TYR A 14 -29.35 24.74 6.75
CA TYR A 14 -30.40 24.35 5.80
C TYR A 14 -30.23 24.98 4.40
N CYS A 15 -29.92 26.29 4.28
CA CYS A 15 -30.27 27.02 3.06
C CYS A 15 -29.13 27.52 2.15
N ARG A 16 -27.87 27.73 2.61
CA ARG A 16 -26.98 28.63 1.83
C ARG A 16 -25.54 28.19 1.53
N TYR A 17 -24.88 27.39 2.38
CA TYR A 17 -23.44 27.12 2.21
C TYR A 17 -23.08 25.65 1.91
N PHE A 18 -23.68 24.68 2.60
CA PHE A 18 -23.25 23.28 2.45
C PHE A 18 -23.69 22.63 1.13
N ARG A 19 -24.87 22.99 0.59
CA ARG A 19 -25.28 22.57 -0.76
C ARG A 19 -24.61 23.36 -1.88
N GLY A 20 -24.35 24.66 -1.69
CA GLY A 20 -23.87 25.55 -2.76
C GLY A 20 -22.35 25.73 -2.83
N LYS A 21 -21.69 25.97 -1.70
CA LYS A 21 -20.25 26.29 -1.62
C LYS A 21 -19.35 25.12 -1.22
N LYS A 22 -19.93 24.06 -0.65
CA LYS A 22 -19.23 22.81 -0.25
C LYS A 22 -17.84 23.06 0.38
N PRO A 23 -17.73 23.79 1.51
CA PRO A 23 -16.43 24.07 2.13
C PRO A 23 -15.64 22.81 2.49
N SER A 24 -14.31 22.85 2.48
CA SER A 24 -13.48 21.67 2.85
C SER A 24 -13.62 21.27 4.31
N ALA A 25 -13.86 22.24 5.20
CA ALA A 25 -14.12 22.02 6.62
C ALA A 25 -15.03 23.11 7.19
N TYR A 26 -15.58 22.86 8.38
CA TYR A 26 -16.29 23.84 9.18
C TYR A 26 -15.88 23.78 10.65
N ILE A 27 -16.08 24.89 11.36
CA ILE A 27 -15.98 25.00 12.81
C ILE A 27 -17.24 25.72 13.29
N ILE A 28 -18.03 25.07 14.15
CA ILE A 28 -19.20 25.64 14.81
C ILE A 28 -18.90 25.70 16.30
N GLU A 29 -19.16 26.84 16.92
CA GLU A 29 -19.04 27.04 18.35
C GLU A 29 -20.43 27.32 18.94
N ASN A 30 -20.70 26.78 20.13
CA ASN A 30 -21.93 27.07 20.86
C ASN A 30 -21.75 26.86 22.37
N VAL A 31 -22.75 27.27 23.16
CA VAL A 31 -22.81 27.01 24.60
C VAL A 31 -22.83 25.51 24.90
N ARG A 32 -22.14 25.09 25.98
CA ARG A 32 -22.10 23.68 26.40
C ARG A 32 -23.48 23.04 26.61
N HIS A 33 -24.50 23.84 26.89
CA HIS A 33 -25.87 23.36 27.12
C HIS A 33 -26.52 22.84 25.84
N LEU A 34 -25.99 23.12 24.65
CA LEU A 34 -26.48 22.56 23.38
C LEU A 34 -26.62 21.02 23.45
N LEU A 35 -25.68 20.33 24.09
CA LEU A 35 -25.72 18.86 24.25
C LEU A 35 -26.94 18.35 25.00
N LYS A 36 -27.52 19.17 25.89
CA LYS A 36 -28.67 18.81 26.73
C LYS A 36 -29.95 19.51 26.31
N HIS A 37 -29.88 20.41 25.34
CA HIS A 37 -31.03 21.20 24.91
C HIS A 37 -32.11 20.31 24.30
N ASP A 38 -33.37 20.52 24.70
CA ASP A 38 -34.52 19.71 24.25
C ASP A 38 -34.25 18.20 24.43
N ASN A 39 -33.78 17.81 25.62
CA ASN A 39 -33.37 16.44 25.96
C ASN A 39 -32.35 15.83 24.98
N GLY A 40 -31.47 16.66 24.41
CA GLY A 40 -30.43 16.25 23.45
C GLY A 40 -30.91 16.16 21.99
N ARG A 41 -32.23 16.30 21.73
CA ARG A 41 -32.82 16.19 20.39
C ARG A 41 -32.22 17.20 19.41
N THR A 42 -32.02 18.42 19.88
CA THR A 42 -31.47 19.51 19.06
C THR A 42 -30.07 19.19 18.53
N PHE A 43 -29.18 18.74 19.41
CA PHE A 43 -27.80 18.44 19.05
C PHE A 43 -27.75 17.25 18.08
N LYS A 44 -28.57 16.23 18.33
CA LYS A 44 -28.72 15.08 17.45
C LYS A 44 -29.13 15.48 16.02
N ILE A 45 -30.17 16.32 15.88
CA ILE A 45 -30.63 16.84 14.57
C ILE A 45 -29.50 17.58 13.82
N ILE A 46 -28.72 18.39 14.53
CA ILE A 46 -27.58 19.11 13.93
C ILE A 46 -26.55 18.13 13.37
N CYS A 47 -26.19 17.09 14.14
CA CYS A 47 -25.21 16.08 13.74
C CYS A 47 -25.71 15.28 12.53
N GLU A 48 -26.92 14.72 12.63
CA GLU A 48 -27.55 13.92 11.56
C GLU A 48 -27.63 14.72 10.25
N HIS A 49 -27.98 16.00 10.33
CA HIS A 49 -28.04 16.86 9.15
C HIS A 49 -26.67 17.09 8.52
N LEU A 50 -25.65 17.46 9.32
CA LEU A 50 -24.27 17.65 8.84
C LEU A 50 -23.71 16.38 8.17
N GLU A 51 -24.01 15.22 8.73
CA GLU A 51 -23.64 13.93 8.15
C GLU A 51 -24.38 13.66 6.84
N SER A 52 -25.68 13.95 6.79
CA SER A 52 -26.53 13.75 5.59
C SER A 52 -26.08 14.60 4.40
N VAL A 53 -25.46 15.77 4.64
CA VAL A 53 -24.92 16.65 3.59
C VAL A 53 -23.45 16.35 3.26
N GLY A 54 -22.93 15.21 3.73
CA GLY A 54 -21.63 14.68 3.31
C GLY A 54 -20.43 15.12 4.16
N TYR A 55 -20.64 15.53 5.41
CA TYR A 55 -19.55 15.92 6.31
C TYR A 55 -19.36 14.94 7.46
N THR A 56 -18.17 14.94 8.05
CA THR A 56 -17.96 14.35 9.38
C THR A 56 -18.44 15.30 10.48
N VAL A 57 -18.64 14.76 11.69
CA VAL A 57 -19.02 15.53 12.87
C VAL A 57 -18.15 15.09 14.05
N ASN A 58 -17.20 15.93 14.44
CA ASN A 58 -16.35 15.74 15.61
C ASN A 58 -16.66 16.86 16.60
N TYR A 59 -16.82 16.57 17.88
CA TYR A 59 -17.12 17.62 18.86
C TYR A 59 -16.44 17.41 20.20
N LYS A 60 -16.12 18.53 20.87
CA LYS A 60 -15.53 18.54 22.21
C LYS A 60 -15.92 19.80 22.96
N ILE A 61 -16.12 19.70 24.27
CA ILE A 61 -16.22 20.88 25.13
C ILE A 61 -14.81 21.34 25.49
N LEU A 62 -14.48 22.58 25.14
CA LEU A 62 -13.20 23.22 25.45
C LEU A 62 -13.44 24.37 26.43
N LYS A 63 -12.56 24.53 27.42
CA LYS A 63 -12.61 25.63 28.39
C LYS A 63 -11.50 26.63 28.08
N ALA A 64 -11.81 27.93 28.09
CA ALA A 64 -10.78 28.94 27.84
C ALA A 64 -9.57 28.88 28.81
N SER A 65 -9.80 28.47 30.06
CA SER A 65 -8.76 28.20 31.07
C SER A 65 -7.79 27.07 30.72
N GLU A 66 -8.17 26.17 29.81
CA GLU A 66 -7.31 25.09 29.30
C GLU A 66 -6.53 25.53 28.05
N TYR A 67 -6.70 26.78 27.61
CA TYR A 67 -6.06 27.33 26.41
C TYR A 67 -5.51 28.74 26.66
N GLY A 68 -4.88 28.94 27.82
CA GLY A 68 -4.10 30.14 28.09
C GLY A 68 -4.87 31.34 28.67
N LEU A 69 -6.20 31.31 28.79
CA LEU A 69 -6.99 32.47 29.19
C LEU A 69 -7.62 32.31 30.59
N PRO A 70 -7.65 33.35 31.43
CA PRO A 70 -8.14 33.28 32.81
C PRO A 70 -9.67 33.34 32.88
N GLN A 71 -10.37 32.49 32.14
CA GLN A 71 -11.83 32.49 32.09
C GLN A 71 -12.41 31.08 32.12
N HIS A 72 -13.33 30.84 33.06
CA HIS A 72 -14.11 29.62 33.13
C HIS A 72 -15.25 29.66 32.11
N ARG A 73 -14.92 29.53 30.81
CA ARG A 73 -15.85 29.59 29.67
C ARG A 73 -15.86 28.28 28.88
N PRO A 74 -16.60 27.25 29.33
CA PRO A 74 -16.79 26.02 28.55
C PRO A 74 -17.70 26.25 27.35
N ARG A 75 -17.25 25.88 26.16
CA ARG A 75 -18.01 25.92 24.90
C ARG A 75 -17.85 24.62 24.13
N ILE A 76 -18.90 24.20 23.44
CA ILE A 76 -18.82 23.08 22.53
C ILE A 76 -18.30 23.58 21.18
N PHE A 77 -17.27 22.91 20.69
CA PHE A 77 -16.77 23.08 19.34
C PHE A 77 -17.18 21.85 18.54
N ILE A 78 -17.74 22.06 17.36
CA ILE A 78 -18.11 21.03 16.39
C ILE A 78 -17.30 21.30 15.13
N VAL A 79 -16.47 20.34 14.75
CA VAL A 79 -15.56 20.40 13.61
C VAL A 79 -15.90 19.28 12.67
N GLY A 80 -16.01 19.59 11.39
CA GLY A 80 -16.26 18.57 10.38
C GLY A 80 -15.62 18.88 9.05
N PHE A 81 -15.42 17.82 8.29
CA PHE A 81 -14.68 17.83 7.04
C PHE A 81 -15.56 17.26 5.94
N ASN A 82 -15.47 17.82 4.74
CA ASN A 82 -16.21 17.35 3.59
C ASN A 82 -15.61 16.01 3.13
N LYS A 83 -16.41 14.92 3.24
CA LYS A 83 -15.99 13.55 2.91
C LYS A 83 -15.63 13.37 1.43
N GLU A 84 -16.07 14.26 0.54
CA GLU A 84 -15.69 14.26 -0.88
C GLU A 84 -14.32 14.92 -1.13
N LEU A 85 -13.86 15.79 -0.23
CA LEU A 85 -12.65 16.62 -0.44
C LEU A 85 -11.49 16.23 0.48
N ILE A 86 -11.78 15.63 1.64
CA ILE A 86 -10.83 15.30 2.70
C ILE A 86 -10.93 13.82 3.04
N ASP A 87 -9.79 13.15 3.15
CA ASP A 87 -9.70 11.78 3.65
C ASP A 87 -9.97 11.77 5.15
N THR A 88 -11.17 11.33 5.51
CA THR A 88 -11.61 11.32 6.91
C THR A 88 -11.39 9.98 7.62
N PHE A 89 -10.57 9.09 7.05
CA PHE A 89 -10.23 7.82 7.68
C PHE A 89 -9.56 8.03 9.04
N TRP A 90 -8.61 8.97 9.12
CA TRP A 90 -7.96 9.33 10.37
C TRP A 90 -8.88 10.22 11.22
N ALA A 91 -9.09 9.87 12.48
CA ALA A 91 -9.91 10.68 13.38
C ALA A 91 -9.29 12.07 13.60
N PHE A 92 -10.13 13.12 13.56
CA PHE A 92 -9.70 14.46 13.93
C PHE A 92 -9.53 14.56 15.45
N ASN A 93 -8.36 15.04 15.88
CA ASN A 93 -8.08 15.28 17.28
C ASN A 93 -8.15 16.78 17.59
N PHE A 94 -8.89 17.14 18.64
CA PHE A 94 -8.89 18.50 19.17
C PHE A 94 -7.54 18.83 19.83
N PRO A 95 -7.13 20.11 19.86
CA PRO A 95 -5.85 20.51 20.44
C PRO A 95 -5.73 20.09 21.90
N LEU A 96 -4.52 19.72 22.32
CA LEU A 96 -4.22 19.45 23.72
C LEU A 96 -4.30 20.74 24.54
N PRO A 97 -4.72 20.66 25.83
CA PRO A 97 -4.68 21.80 26.73
C PRO A 97 -3.27 22.40 26.85
N ILE A 98 -3.20 23.72 26.99
CA ILE A 98 -1.97 24.44 27.32
C ILE A 98 -2.10 25.16 28.67
N PRO A 99 -0.99 25.40 29.37
CA PRO A 99 -1.00 26.17 30.61
C PRO A 99 -1.61 27.57 30.45
N LEU A 100 -2.12 28.14 31.54
CA LEU A 100 -2.58 29.53 31.59
C LEU A 100 -1.43 30.47 31.20
N LYS A 101 -1.71 31.44 30.31
CA LYS A 101 -0.75 32.50 29.94
C LYS A 101 -0.82 33.67 30.91
N MET A 102 -1.97 33.87 31.54
CA MET A 102 -2.24 34.93 32.49
C MET A 102 -3.36 34.49 33.44
N THR A 103 -3.44 35.16 34.58
CA THR A 103 -4.44 35.02 35.65
C THR A 103 -5.35 36.26 35.68
N MET A 104 -6.39 36.27 36.52
CA MET A 104 -7.14 37.51 36.73
C MET A 104 -6.31 38.58 37.42
N SER A 105 -5.29 38.23 38.21
CA SER A 105 -4.37 39.22 38.81
C SER A 105 -3.62 39.98 37.72
N ASP A 106 -3.18 39.30 36.66
CA ASP A 106 -2.56 39.94 35.49
C ASP A 106 -3.57 40.79 34.69
N VAL A 107 -4.83 40.35 34.63
CA VAL A 107 -5.91 41.12 33.97
C VAL A 107 -6.17 42.45 34.68
N TRP A 108 -6.17 42.41 36.02
CA TRP A 108 -6.44 43.55 36.89
C TRP A 108 -5.21 44.39 37.21
N GLU A 109 -4.01 43.88 36.97
CA GLU A 109 -2.74 44.50 37.39
C GLU A 109 -2.68 44.71 38.91
N GLY A 110 -3.23 43.75 39.67
CA GLY A 110 -3.36 43.78 41.13
C GLY A 110 -3.68 42.39 41.71
N ASN A 111 -3.72 42.24 43.03
CA ASN A 111 -3.97 40.94 43.67
C ASN A 111 -5.47 40.59 43.65
N CYS A 112 -5.87 39.76 42.69
CA CYS A 112 -7.25 39.31 42.54
C CYS A 112 -7.50 38.01 43.32
N SER A 113 -8.65 37.91 43.99
CA SER A 113 -9.05 36.74 44.81
C SER A 113 -9.27 35.43 44.04
N ARG A 114 -9.04 35.40 42.73
CA ARG A 114 -9.29 34.25 41.85
C ARG A 114 -8.28 34.25 40.72
N ASP A 115 -7.69 33.10 40.40
CA ASP A 115 -6.84 32.99 39.20
C ASP A 115 -7.64 32.91 37.91
N ILE A 116 -8.85 32.32 37.97
CA ILE A 116 -9.75 32.10 36.84
C ILE A 116 -11.06 32.84 37.06
N GLY A 117 -11.37 33.76 36.15
CA GLY A 117 -12.58 34.57 36.15
C GLY A 117 -13.83 33.83 35.68
N PHE A 118 -14.98 34.43 35.93
CA PHE A 118 -16.29 33.93 35.50
C PHE A 118 -16.50 34.04 33.98
N THR A 119 -17.45 33.28 33.45
CA THR A 119 -17.90 33.45 32.05
C THR A 119 -18.47 34.86 31.87
N LEU A 120 -17.93 35.64 30.92
CA LEU A 120 -18.54 36.89 30.50
C LEU A 120 -19.94 36.63 29.92
N ARG A 121 -20.98 37.24 30.51
CA ARG A 121 -22.39 37.02 30.16
C ARG A 121 -23.07 38.32 29.74
N VAL A 122 -23.98 38.23 28.77
CA VAL A 122 -24.90 39.32 28.44
C VAL A 122 -25.94 39.45 29.57
N GLY A 123 -25.87 40.56 30.33
CA GLY A 123 -26.89 40.92 31.32
C GLY A 123 -26.65 40.50 32.78
N GLY A 124 -25.44 40.67 33.32
CA GLY A 124 -25.18 40.54 34.76
C GLY A 124 -25.76 41.72 35.55
N ARG A 125 -26.76 41.47 36.41
CA ARG A 125 -27.49 42.51 37.18
C ARG A 125 -26.72 42.95 38.43
N ARG A 126 -25.46 43.38 38.28
CA ARG A 126 -24.60 43.90 39.36
C ARG A 126 -24.82 43.20 40.72
N SER A 127 -24.87 41.87 40.73
CA SER A 127 -25.22 41.13 41.94
C SER A 127 -24.12 41.31 43.00
N PRO A 128 -24.46 41.23 44.30
CA PRO A 128 -23.47 41.20 45.37
C PRO A 128 -22.39 40.11 45.12
N ILE A 129 -21.16 40.34 45.57
CA ILE A 129 -20.01 39.48 45.23
C ILE A 129 -20.14 38.05 45.78
N ASP A 130 -20.88 37.90 46.88
CA ASP A 130 -21.23 36.67 47.58
C ASP A 130 -22.48 35.96 47.00
N ASP A 131 -23.20 36.60 46.08
CA ASP A 131 -24.36 35.99 45.42
C ASP A 131 -23.89 34.94 44.40
N ARG A 132 -24.52 33.76 44.40
CA ARG A 132 -24.32 32.70 43.38
C ARG A 132 -24.55 33.16 41.94
N ARG A 133 -25.20 34.31 41.74
CA ARG A 133 -25.48 34.97 40.46
C ARG A 133 -24.45 36.06 40.12
N ASN A 134 -23.39 36.24 40.90
CA ASN A 134 -22.26 37.09 40.54
C ASN A 134 -21.50 36.50 39.34
N TRP A 135 -21.33 37.29 38.28
CA TRP A 135 -20.56 36.92 37.08
C TRP A 135 -19.53 37.97 36.68
N ASP A 136 -19.51 39.11 37.37
CA ASP A 136 -18.81 40.33 36.93
C ASP A 136 -18.06 41.06 38.06
N GLY A 137 -18.32 40.74 39.33
CA GLY A 137 -17.65 41.32 40.49
C GLY A 137 -16.47 40.49 41.02
N TYR A 138 -15.39 41.17 41.40
CA TYR A 138 -14.13 40.60 41.88
C TYR A 138 -13.61 41.39 43.08
N LEU A 139 -12.86 40.73 43.97
CA LEU A 139 -12.11 41.38 45.04
C LEU A 139 -10.67 41.54 44.56
N VAL A 140 -10.22 42.78 44.41
CA VAL A 140 -8.88 43.13 43.91
C VAL A 140 -8.27 44.11 44.89
N ASP A 141 -7.13 43.76 45.47
CA ASP A 141 -6.42 44.58 46.47
C ASP A 141 -7.31 45.04 47.65
N GLY A 142 -8.26 44.18 48.04
CA GLY A 142 -9.21 44.45 49.14
C GLY A 142 -10.48 45.19 48.72
N GLU A 143 -10.58 45.66 47.48
CA GLU A 143 -11.72 46.43 46.96
C GLU A 143 -12.60 45.64 45.99
N VAL A 144 -13.91 45.87 46.05
CA VAL A 144 -14.87 45.21 45.15
C VAL A 144 -14.94 45.97 43.83
N VAL A 145 -14.37 45.38 42.77
CA VAL A 145 -14.37 45.93 41.40
C VAL A 145 -15.26 45.11 40.47
N ARG A 146 -15.66 45.70 39.34
CA ARG A 146 -16.46 45.03 38.31
C ARG A 146 -15.80 45.12 36.95
N ILE A 147 -15.88 44.02 36.19
CA ILE A 147 -15.29 43.92 34.84
C ILE A 147 -15.82 45.03 33.94
N LYS A 148 -14.88 45.71 33.27
CA LYS A 148 -15.13 46.65 32.18
C LYS A 148 -14.62 46.08 30.85
N PRO A 149 -14.89 46.73 29.69
CA PRO A 149 -14.43 46.24 28.40
C PRO A 149 -12.93 45.94 28.34
N GLU A 150 -12.10 46.72 29.03
CA GLU A 150 -10.63 46.58 29.00
C GLU A 150 -10.19 45.22 29.60
N GLN A 151 -10.76 44.83 30.74
CA GLN A 151 -10.50 43.50 31.31
C GLN A 151 -11.14 42.39 30.47
N GLY A 152 -12.35 42.63 29.94
CA GLY A 152 -13.04 41.67 29.09
C GLY A 152 -12.28 41.33 27.81
N ILE A 153 -11.61 42.32 27.19
CA ILE A 153 -10.72 42.15 26.03
C ILE A 153 -9.56 41.20 26.39
N LYS A 154 -8.86 41.45 27.51
CA LYS A 154 -7.77 40.60 28.00
C LYS A 154 -8.26 39.16 28.28
N MET A 155 -9.37 39.02 29.02
CA MET A 155 -9.95 37.70 29.37
C MET A 155 -10.41 36.87 28.16
N MET A 156 -10.71 37.52 27.04
CA MET A 156 -11.16 36.87 25.81
C MET A 156 -10.01 36.62 24.80
N GLY A 157 -8.80 37.08 25.09
CA GLY A 157 -7.61 36.90 24.24
C GLY A 157 -7.55 37.85 23.04
N PHE A 158 -8.26 38.98 23.08
CA PHE A 158 -8.18 39.98 22.02
C PHE A 158 -6.83 40.73 22.09
N PRO A 159 -6.33 41.25 20.95
CA PRO A 159 -5.15 42.10 20.94
C PRO A 159 -5.30 43.31 21.89
N ASN A 160 -4.22 43.69 22.58
CA ASN A 160 -4.23 44.78 23.55
C ASN A 160 -4.67 46.14 22.97
N ASN A 161 -4.50 46.35 21.66
CA ASN A 161 -4.91 47.56 20.95
C ASN A 161 -6.32 47.47 20.34
N PHE A 162 -7.08 46.39 20.61
CA PHE A 162 -8.43 46.24 20.10
C PHE A 162 -9.38 47.22 20.82
N GLN A 163 -10.21 47.92 20.05
CA GLN A 163 -11.17 48.88 20.59
C GLN A 163 -12.55 48.64 20.01
N PHE A 164 -13.57 48.78 20.87
CA PHE A 164 -14.96 48.76 20.46
C PHE A 164 -15.42 50.20 20.14
N PRO A 165 -15.88 50.49 18.91
CA PRO A 165 -16.39 51.81 18.54
C PRO A 165 -17.84 52.02 19.01
N VAL A 166 -18.17 51.54 20.20
CA VAL A 166 -19.51 51.57 20.79
C VAL A 166 -19.43 51.88 22.29
N SER A 167 -20.58 52.15 22.92
CA SER A 167 -20.63 52.37 24.37
C SER A 167 -20.11 51.15 25.14
N ASN A 168 -19.57 51.37 26.35
CA ASN A 168 -19.08 50.29 27.21
C ASN A 168 -20.13 49.19 27.46
N THR A 169 -21.40 49.58 27.58
CA THR A 169 -22.51 48.64 27.75
C THR A 169 -22.65 47.72 26.53
N GLU A 170 -22.61 48.28 25.31
CA GLU A 170 -22.71 47.48 24.10
C GLU A 170 -21.42 46.68 23.84
N ALA A 171 -20.25 47.23 24.17
CA ALA A 171 -18.97 46.53 24.11
C ALA A 171 -18.98 45.27 25.00
N MET A 172 -19.45 45.39 26.26
CA MET A 172 -19.58 44.24 27.15
C MET A 172 -20.56 43.19 26.63
N LYS A 173 -21.65 43.61 25.98
CA LYS A 173 -22.60 42.71 25.33
C LYS A 173 -21.97 41.97 24.15
N GLN A 174 -21.18 42.66 23.33
CA GLN A 174 -20.44 42.05 22.22
C GLN A 174 -19.38 41.07 22.73
N LEU A 175 -18.61 41.43 23.76
CA LEU A 175 -17.66 40.53 24.42
C LEU A 175 -18.35 39.28 25.01
N GLY A 176 -19.47 39.47 25.69
CA GLY A 176 -20.25 38.35 26.26
C GLY A 176 -20.74 37.34 25.22
N ASN A 177 -21.02 37.79 24.00
CA ASN A 177 -21.42 36.96 22.86
C ASN A 177 -20.26 36.46 21.99
N SER A 178 -19.04 36.94 22.22
CA SER A 178 -17.87 36.54 21.44
C SER A 178 -17.31 35.17 21.88
N VAL A 179 -16.31 34.70 21.13
CA VAL A 179 -15.49 33.52 21.41
C VAL A 179 -14.15 33.91 22.02
N CYS A 180 -13.57 33.01 22.79
CA CYS A 180 -12.19 33.15 23.26
C CYS A 180 -11.22 32.90 22.10
N VAL A 181 -10.41 33.90 21.76
CA VAL A 181 -9.56 33.91 20.56
C VAL A 181 -8.55 32.78 20.57
N ASP A 182 -7.86 32.56 21.69
CA ASP A 182 -6.85 31.50 21.82
C ASP A 182 -7.41 30.09 21.60
N VAL A 183 -8.61 29.80 22.12
CA VAL A 183 -9.26 28.50 21.91
C VAL A 183 -9.52 28.29 20.42
N VAL A 184 -10.07 29.30 19.74
CA VAL A 184 -10.34 29.24 18.30
C VAL A 184 -9.05 29.12 17.51
N TYR A 185 -7.99 29.83 17.90
CA TYR A 185 -6.68 29.76 17.26
C TYR A 185 -6.12 28.33 17.28
N HIS A 186 -6.13 27.67 18.44
CA HIS A 186 -5.64 26.30 18.57
C HIS A 186 -6.51 25.27 17.82
N VAL A 187 -7.84 25.42 17.84
CA VAL A 187 -8.74 24.56 17.07
C VAL A 187 -8.53 24.75 15.58
N ALA A 188 -8.43 26.00 15.11
CA ALA A 188 -8.17 26.31 13.72
C ALA A 188 -6.81 25.78 13.24
N GLY A 189 -5.78 25.84 14.11
CA GLY A 189 -4.46 25.25 13.84
C GLY A 189 -4.55 23.74 13.59
N GLN A 190 -5.27 23.00 14.43
CA GLN A 190 -5.48 21.56 14.24
C GLN A 190 -6.32 21.26 12.99
N VAL A 191 -7.34 22.06 12.70
CA VAL A 191 -8.12 21.92 11.46
C VAL A 191 -7.25 22.14 10.23
N LYS A 192 -6.37 23.15 10.24
CA LYS A 192 -5.43 23.43 9.15
C LYS A 192 -4.49 22.26 8.94
N GLU A 193 -3.83 21.77 9.99
CA GLU A 193 -2.92 20.61 9.94
C GLU A 193 -3.64 19.37 9.37
N TYR A 194 -4.85 19.12 9.84
CA TYR A 194 -5.67 18.02 9.34
C TYR A 194 -6.01 18.17 7.84
N LEU A 195 -6.38 19.37 7.40
CA LEU A 195 -6.66 19.64 5.98
C LEU A 195 -5.41 19.47 5.11
N GLU A 196 -4.26 19.99 5.53
CA GLU A 196 -3.00 19.90 4.80
C GLU A 196 -2.57 18.44 4.62
N ASN A 197 -2.74 17.61 5.65
CA ASN A 197 -2.36 16.19 5.62
C ASN A 197 -3.36 15.28 4.90
N ASN A 198 -4.64 15.67 4.82
CA ASN A 198 -5.71 14.77 4.36
C ASN A 198 -6.48 15.27 3.11
N THR A 199 -6.03 16.35 2.44
CA THR A 199 -6.72 16.82 1.22
C THR A 199 -6.58 15.84 0.04
N ILE A 200 -7.70 15.41 -0.51
CA ILE A 200 -7.81 14.32 -1.50
C ILE A 200 -7.08 14.62 -2.83
N LYS A 201 -6.80 15.89 -3.18
CA LYS A 201 -6.18 16.27 -4.46
C LYS A 201 -4.69 15.92 -4.61
N LYS A 202 -3.97 15.63 -3.53
CA LYS A 202 -2.55 15.21 -3.56
C LYS A 202 -2.41 13.71 -3.25
N ALA A 203 -3.17 13.23 -2.27
CA ALA A 203 -3.14 11.83 -1.83
C ALA A 203 -3.69 10.86 -2.88
N ASN A 204 -4.75 11.18 -3.62
CA ASN A 204 -5.35 10.21 -4.55
C ASN A 204 -4.49 9.91 -5.79
N LYS A 205 -3.71 10.86 -6.32
CA LYS A 205 -2.87 10.60 -7.50
C LYS A 205 -1.65 9.76 -7.14
N GLU A 206 -1.01 10.04 -6.01
CA GLU A 206 0.13 9.25 -5.51
C GLU A 206 -0.30 7.90 -4.90
N ARG A 207 -1.44 7.82 -4.19
CA ARG A 207 -2.01 6.56 -3.69
C ARG A 207 -2.57 5.67 -4.81
N GLN A 208 -3.27 6.23 -5.81
CA GLN A 208 -3.69 5.44 -6.99
C GLN A 208 -2.49 4.94 -7.81
N LEU A 209 -1.41 5.72 -7.90
CA LEU A 209 -0.18 5.28 -8.58
C LEU A 209 0.60 4.22 -7.77
N LYS A 210 0.56 4.25 -6.43
CA LYS A 210 1.16 3.22 -5.56
C LYS A 210 0.35 1.91 -5.50
N GLY A 211 -0.99 1.98 -5.49
CA GLY A 211 -1.90 0.83 -5.40
C GLY A 211 -2.33 0.20 -6.72
N ARG A 212 -1.94 0.77 -7.87
CA ARG A 212 -2.20 0.18 -9.18
C ARG A 212 -1.18 -0.91 -9.46
N LEU A 213 -1.59 -2.15 -9.26
CA LEU A 213 -0.77 -3.35 -9.43
C LEU A 213 -1.30 -4.22 -10.58
N ASN A 214 -0.42 -5.01 -11.19
CA ASN A 214 -0.80 -6.06 -12.12
C ASN A 214 -1.28 -7.32 -11.37
N LYS A 215 -1.86 -8.30 -12.07
CA LYS A 215 -2.38 -9.52 -11.42
C LYS A 215 -1.31 -10.28 -10.62
N GLY A 216 -0.08 -10.38 -11.12
CA GLY A 216 1.02 -11.04 -10.42
C GLY A 216 1.39 -10.34 -9.12
N GLU A 217 1.54 -9.02 -9.16
CA GLU A 217 1.81 -8.19 -7.98
C GLU A 217 0.66 -8.27 -6.94
N TRP A 218 -0.60 -8.37 -7.39
CA TRP A 218 -1.73 -8.63 -6.50
C TRP A 218 -1.70 -10.04 -5.90
N SER A 219 -1.28 -11.04 -6.67
CA SER A 219 -1.11 -12.41 -6.16
C SER A 219 0.03 -12.53 -5.15
N GLU A 220 1.10 -11.73 -5.28
CA GLU A 220 2.16 -11.60 -4.28
C GLU A 220 1.61 -11.06 -2.96
N PHE A 221 0.80 -9.98 -3.02
CA PHE A 221 0.13 -9.44 -1.84
C PHE A 221 -0.83 -10.47 -1.21
N TYR A 222 -1.61 -11.17 -2.04
CA TYR A 222 -2.50 -12.23 -1.57
C TYR A 222 -1.73 -13.34 -0.84
N ALA A 223 -0.63 -13.82 -1.40
CA ALA A 223 0.21 -14.82 -0.76
C ALA A 223 0.80 -14.32 0.55
N PHE A 224 1.28 -13.08 0.59
CA PHE A 224 1.77 -12.44 1.80
C PHE A 224 0.69 -12.41 2.91
N MET A 225 -0.54 -12.03 2.58
CA MET A 225 -1.66 -12.04 3.52
C MET A 225 -2.00 -13.45 4.01
N ARG A 226 -2.07 -14.43 3.11
CA ARG A 226 -2.28 -15.84 3.47
C ARG A 226 -1.18 -16.34 4.41
N LEU A 227 0.09 -16.00 4.20
CA LEU A 227 1.17 -16.41 5.09
C LEU A 227 1.06 -15.80 6.50
N LEU A 228 0.55 -14.57 6.62
CA LEU A 228 0.29 -13.95 7.91
C LEU A 228 -0.83 -14.67 8.67
N LEU A 229 -1.87 -15.11 7.96
CA LEU A 229 -3.07 -15.70 8.54
C LEU A 229 -2.95 -17.21 8.78
N ASP A 230 -2.42 -17.94 7.80
CA ASP A 230 -2.32 -19.39 7.81
C ASP A 230 -1.20 -19.83 8.75
N LYS A 231 -1.48 -20.81 9.61
CA LYS A 231 -0.47 -21.36 10.53
C LYS A 231 0.55 -22.24 9.81
N TYR A 232 0.12 -22.95 8.78
CA TYR A 232 0.89 -23.98 8.08
C TYR A 232 1.01 -23.64 6.60
N LEU A 233 2.16 -23.93 6.02
CA LEU A 233 2.41 -23.85 4.59
C LEU A 233 2.86 -25.23 4.11
N SER A 234 1.99 -25.93 3.37
CA SER A 234 2.27 -27.28 2.88
C SER A 234 3.32 -27.27 1.76
N PHE A 235 4.15 -28.31 1.72
CA PHE A 235 4.98 -28.59 0.55
C PHE A 235 4.11 -29.03 -0.62
N GLY A 236 4.62 -28.81 -1.84
CA GLY A 236 3.96 -29.27 -3.07
C GLY A 236 4.40 -30.65 -3.51
N ASN A 237 3.59 -31.30 -4.34
CA ASN A 237 3.97 -32.47 -5.10
C ASN A 237 4.33 -32.09 -6.55
N LYS A 238 4.74 -33.05 -7.39
CA LYS A 238 5.14 -32.73 -8.77
C LYS A 238 3.99 -32.20 -9.65
N GLU A 239 2.73 -32.40 -9.27
CA GLU A 239 1.55 -31.92 -9.99
C GLU A 239 1.07 -30.52 -9.56
N GLY A 240 1.70 -29.87 -8.58
CA GLY A 240 1.20 -28.58 -8.09
C GLY A 240 0.30 -28.66 -6.86
N ASN A 241 0.04 -29.85 -6.30
CA ASN A 241 -0.91 -30.05 -5.20
C ASN A 241 -0.20 -30.12 -3.84
N PRO A 242 -0.87 -29.72 -2.74
CA PRO A 242 -0.29 -29.80 -1.40
C PRO A 242 -0.07 -31.25 -0.95
N LEU A 243 1.04 -31.48 -0.26
CA LEU A 243 1.36 -32.69 0.48
C LEU A 243 0.85 -32.60 1.92
N ASN A 244 0.73 -33.76 2.57
CA ASN A 244 0.49 -33.86 4.03
C ASN A 244 1.76 -33.60 4.85
N GLU A 245 2.54 -32.63 4.42
CA GLU A 245 3.79 -32.23 5.04
C GLU A 245 3.95 -30.73 4.88
N TYR A 246 4.35 -30.03 5.95
CA TYR A 246 4.24 -28.59 6.01
C TYR A 246 5.36 -27.96 6.82
N VAL A 247 5.49 -26.65 6.66
CA VAL A 247 6.32 -25.80 7.50
C VAL A 247 5.45 -24.87 8.34
N VAL A 248 5.93 -24.49 9.52
CA VAL A 248 5.26 -23.51 10.39
C VAL A 248 5.97 -22.18 10.24
N VAL A 249 5.40 -21.28 9.44
CA VAL A 249 5.96 -19.94 9.19
C VAL A 249 5.70 -19.05 10.41
N PHE A 250 6.77 -18.58 11.05
CA PHE A 250 6.72 -17.72 12.23
C PHE A 250 7.23 -16.30 11.99
N LYS A 251 7.98 -16.06 10.91
CA LYS A 251 8.44 -14.71 10.54
C LYS A 251 8.36 -14.50 9.04
N ILE A 252 7.93 -13.32 8.64
CA ILE A 252 7.83 -12.90 7.24
C ILE A 252 8.46 -11.52 7.12
N LYS A 253 9.16 -11.25 6.03
CA LYS A 253 9.67 -9.94 5.66
C LYS A 253 9.49 -9.77 4.16
N HIS A 254 8.88 -8.67 3.74
CA HIS A 254 8.83 -8.31 2.33
C HIS A 254 10.19 -7.71 1.94
N ASN A 255 10.79 -8.15 0.82
CA ASN A 255 12.18 -7.78 0.50
C ASN A 255 12.40 -6.28 0.27
N LYS A 256 11.33 -5.53 0.02
CA LYS A 256 11.34 -4.07 -0.13
C LYS A 256 10.86 -3.29 1.09
N ALA A 257 10.58 -3.99 2.19
CA ALA A 257 10.11 -3.38 3.42
C ALA A 257 11.22 -3.37 4.46
N ASP A 258 11.34 -2.24 5.16
CA ASP A 258 12.21 -2.09 6.33
C ASP A 258 11.54 -2.63 7.60
N ILE A 259 10.68 -3.65 7.42
CA ILE A 259 9.76 -4.15 8.42
C ILE A 259 9.67 -5.67 8.33
N GLU A 260 9.58 -6.29 9.50
CA GLU A 260 9.35 -7.72 9.66
C GLU A 260 8.10 -8.00 10.49
N TYR A 261 7.48 -9.15 10.22
CA TYR A 261 6.22 -9.59 10.80
C TYR A 261 6.47 -10.91 11.54
N LEU A 262 6.36 -10.89 12.86
CA LEU A 262 6.51 -12.07 13.71
C LEU A 262 5.14 -12.58 14.14
N LYS A 263 4.90 -13.88 13.96
CA LYS A 263 3.63 -14.54 14.30
C LYS A 263 3.76 -15.22 15.65
N ASN A 264 2.98 -14.76 16.63
CA ASN A 264 2.95 -15.30 17.99
C ASN A 264 1.49 -15.44 18.47
N ASN A 265 1.06 -16.65 18.81
CA ASN A 265 -0.22 -16.91 19.49
C ASN A 265 -1.45 -16.17 18.91
N GLY A 266 -1.65 -16.23 17.58
CA GLY A 266 -2.77 -15.57 16.90
C GLY A 266 -2.64 -14.05 16.77
N GLN A 267 -1.43 -13.52 16.99
CA GLN A 267 -1.07 -12.12 16.77
C GLN A 267 0.12 -12.03 15.79
N VAL A 268 0.17 -10.90 15.10
CA VAL A 268 1.26 -10.47 14.23
C VAL A 268 1.89 -9.24 14.85
N GLU A 269 3.15 -9.37 15.27
CA GLU A 269 3.97 -8.26 15.73
C GLU A 269 4.76 -7.68 14.57
N ILE A 270 4.60 -6.39 14.33
CA ILE A 270 5.28 -5.62 13.29
C ILE A 270 6.47 -4.92 13.93
N ARG A 271 7.69 -5.20 13.44
CA ARG A 271 8.94 -4.59 13.92
C ARG A 271 9.71 -3.91 12.79
N ASP A 272 10.46 -2.86 13.12
CA ASP A 272 11.46 -2.31 12.19
C ASP A 272 12.70 -3.22 12.10
N LEU A 273 13.65 -2.87 11.21
CA LEU A 273 14.91 -3.61 11.06
C LEU A 273 15.84 -3.58 12.28
N LEU A 274 15.62 -2.64 13.22
CA LEU A 274 16.37 -2.57 14.48
C LEU A 274 15.74 -3.46 15.57
N GLY A 275 14.63 -4.12 15.26
CA GLY A 275 13.86 -4.95 16.18
C GLY A 275 12.89 -4.17 17.06
N THR A 276 12.73 -2.85 16.83
CA THR A 276 11.78 -2.02 17.57
C THR A 276 10.36 -2.42 17.19
N LYS A 277 9.54 -2.73 18.20
CA LYS A 277 8.12 -3.00 18.01
C LYS A 277 7.39 -1.74 17.57
N ILE A 278 6.78 -1.79 16.38
CA ILE A 278 5.96 -0.71 15.83
C ILE A 278 4.51 -0.89 16.26
N LYS A 279 3.96 -2.10 16.07
CA LYS A 279 2.54 -2.40 16.32
C LYS A 279 2.34 -3.90 16.53
N THR A 280 1.27 -4.28 17.23
CA THR A 280 0.75 -5.65 17.22
C THR A 280 -0.66 -5.64 16.66
N LEU A 281 -0.95 -6.60 15.80
CA LEU A 281 -2.27 -6.86 15.22
C LEU A 281 -2.71 -8.27 15.61
N THR A 282 -3.95 -8.44 15.99
CA THR A 282 -4.57 -9.76 16.12
C THR A 282 -4.98 -10.28 14.75
N VAL A 283 -5.02 -11.61 14.57
CA VAL A 283 -5.57 -12.23 13.37
C VAL A 283 -7.02 -11.77 13.14
N LYS A 284 -7.78 -11.55 14.21
CA LYS A 284 -9.13 -11.02 14.14
C LYS A 284 -9.18 -9.63 13.50
N GLU A 285 -8.34 -8.69 13.93
CA GLU A 285 -8.24 -7.35 13.31
C GLU A 285 -7.84 -7.41 11.83
N LEU A 286 -7.02 -8.39 11.43
CA LEU A 286 -6.64 -8.61 10.04
C LEU A 286 -7.77 -9.18 9.17
N ILE A 287 -8.64 -10.02 9.74
CA ILE A 287 -9.75 -10.68 9.02
C ILE A 287 -11.02 -9.82 9.01
N GLU A 288 -11.38 -9.14 10.11
CA GLU A 288 -12.63 -8.36 10.21
C GLU A 288 -12.68 -7.19 9.22
N GLN A 289 -11.52 -6.75 8.75
CA GLN A 289 -11.42 -5.59 7.88
C GLN A 289 -11.31 -5.99 6.38
N ILE A 290 -11.02 -7.25 6.02
CA ILE A 290 -10.86 -7.76 4.64
C ILE A 290 -11.27 -9.22 4.55
N SER A 291 -12.10 -9.52 3.55
CA SER A 291 -12.25 -10.90 3.09
C SER A 291 -11.10 -11.23 2.13
N ILE A 292 -10.28 -12.20 2.51
CA ILE A 292 -9.24 -12.78 1.65
C ILE A 292 -9.86 -13.35 0.37
N GLU A 293 -11.10 -13.85 0.46
CA GLU A 293 -11.91 -14.31 -0.64
C GLU A 293 -12.29 -13.16 -1.59
N GLU A 294 -12.65 -11.97 -1.07
CA GLU A 294 -12.88 -10.78 -1.91
C GLU A 294 -11.62 -10.38 -2.69
N ILE A 295 -10.43 -10.42 -2.06
CA ILE A 295 -9.16 -10.17 -2.76
C ILE A 295 -9.01 -11.18 -3.90
N TYR A 296 -9.09 -12.47 -3.58
CA TYR A 296 -8.92 -13.56 -4.55
C TYR A 296 -9.87 -13.40 -5.75
N GLN A 297 -11.17 -13.25 -5.49
CA GLN A 297 -12.21 -13.08 -6.52
C GLN A 297 -11.96 -11.84 -7.38
N THR A 298 -11.46 -10.76 -6.78
CA THR A 298 -11.13 -9.54 -7.52
C THR A 298 -9.92 -9.74 -8.44
N ILE A 299 -8.88 -10.47 -8.00
CA ILE A 299 -7.73 -10.81 -8.87
C ILE A 299 -8.21 -11.66 -10.05
N GLU A 300 -9.02 -12.68 -9.78
CA GLU A 300 -9.53 -13.61 -10.80
C GLU A 300 -10.39 -12.88 -11.85
N SER A 301 -11.39 -12.12 -11.40
CA SER A 301 -12.38 -11.44 -12.26
C SER A 301 -11.87 -10.18 -12.96
N SER A 302 -10.79 -9.56 -12.45
CA SER A 302 -10.25 -8.31 -13.01
C SER A 302 -9.86 -8.44 -14.48
N LYS A 303 -10.19 -7.43 -15.28
CA LYS A 303 -9.79 -7.31 -16.69
C LYS A 303 -8.79 -6.16 -16.85
N GLY A 304 -7.77 -6.37 -17.69
CA GLY A 304 -6.73 -5.36 -17.97
C GLY A 304 -5.35 -5.72 -17.40
N SER A 305 -4.34 -4.92 -17.77
CA SER A 305 -2.93 -5.16 -17.39
C SER A 305 -2.59 -4.74 -15.97
N SER A 306 -3.35 -3.81 -15.39
CA SER A 306 -3.21 -3.35 -14.00
C SER A 306 -4.49 -2.69 -13.49
N PHE A 307 -4.76 -2.83 -12.19
CA PHE A 307 -5.96 -2.33 -11.53
C PHE A 307 -5.70 -1.99 -10.06
N VAL A 308 -6.63 -1.27 -9.44
CA VAL A 308 -6.57 -0.84 -8.04
C VAL A 308 -7.68 -1.55 -7.27
N MET A 309 -7.39 -2.03 -6.06
CA MET A 309 -8.39 -2.48 -5.10
C MET A 309 -8.48 -1.46 -3.96
N PRO A 310 -9.41 -0.49 -3.98
CA PRO A 310 -9.43 0.62 -3.02
C PRO A 310 -9.47 0.16 -1.56
N LYS A 311 -10.28 -0.88 -1.25
CA LYS A 311 -10.36 -1.46 0.10
C LYS A 311 -9.03 -2.03 0.62
N VAL A 312 -8.13 -2.42 -0.29
CA VAL A 312 -6.82 -3.01 0.06
C VAL A 312 -5.75 -1.95 0.28
N GLN A 313 -5.98 -0.71 -0.17
CA GLN A 313 -5.02 0.37 -0.01
C GLN A 313 -4.76 0.72 1.47
N GLU A 314 -5.79 0.59 2.32
CA GLU A 314 -5.72 0.78 3.78
C GLU A 314 -4.78 -0.24 4.45
N TYR A 315 -4.59 -1.41 3.84
CA TYR A 315 -3.72 -2.48 4.36
C TYR A 315 -2.26 -2.23 4.11
N PHE A 316 -1.94 -1.63 2.97
CA PHE A 316 -0.56 -1.16 2.75
C PHE A 316 -0.16 -0.18 3.85
N GLU A 317 -1.06 0.68 4.32
CA GLU A 317 -0.77 1.60 5.42
C GLU A 317 -0.75 0.88 6.79
N LEU A 318 -1.71 -0.02 7.06
CA LEU A 318 -1.79 -0.81 8.30
C LEU A 318 -0.57 -1.70 8.50
N LEU A 319 -0.16 -2.39 7.44
CA LEU A 319 0.99 -3.29 7.42
C LEU A 319 2.28 -2.55 7.12
N LYS A 320 2.23 -1.23 6.86
CA LYS A 320 3.39 -0.38 6.54
C LYS A 320 4.19 -0.86 5.31
N ILE A 321 3.48 -1.37 4.29
CA ILE A 321 4.08 -1.82 3.04
C ILE A 321 4.05 -0.68 2.01
N ASN A 322 5.23 -0.28 1.55
CA ASN A 322 5.37 0.87 0.65
C ASN A 322 5.08 0.55 -0.83
N SER A 323 5.37 -0.69 -1.28
CA SER A 323 5.03 -1.17 -2.63
C SER A 323 5.31 -2.67 -2.81
N PHE A 324 4.49 -3.34 -3.62
CA PHE A 324 4.77 -4.66 -4.22
C PHE A 324 5.28 -4.56 -5.67
N LYS A 325 5.56 -3.35 -6.17
CA LYS A 325 6.06 -3.16 -7.53
C LYS A 325 7.50 -3.65 -7.64
N GLY A 326 7.76 -4.68 -8.45
CA GLY A 326 9.08 -5.30 -8.62
C GLY A 326 10.15 -4.36 -9.19
N SER A 327 11.39 -4.46 -8.67
CA SER A 327 12.59 -3.79 -9.21
C SER A 327 13.85 -4.10 -8.39
N SER A 328 14.48 -5.25 -8.61
CA SER A 328 15.92 -5.46 -8.39
C SER A 328 16.34 -6.83 -8.92
N TYR A 329 17.63 -6.99 -9.25
CA TYR A 329 18.25 -8.24 -9.70
C TYR A 329 18.43 -9.28 -8.58
N SER A 330 17.45 -9.44 -7.69
CA SER A 330 17.41 -10.45 -6.62
C SER A 330 16.22 -11.37 -6.86
N LYS A 331 16.45 -12.71 -6.90
CA LYS A 331 15.36 -13.69 -6.92
C LYS A 331 14.76 -13.82 -5.51
N GLY A 332 13.45 -13.74 -5.39
CA GLY A 332 12.72 -13.79 -4.13
C GLY A 332 11.91 -12.52 -3.89
N ASP A 333 10.61 -12.68 -3.69
CA ASP A 333 9.68 -11.57 -3.43
C ASP A 333 9.57 -11.31 -1.92
N ILE A 334 9.65 -12.39 -1.14
CA ILE A 334 9.58 -12.36 0.31
C ILE A 334 10.67 -13.21 0.96
N ASN A 335 10.95 -12.90 2.21
CA ASN A 335 11.81 -13.66 3.09
C ASN A 335 10.94 -14.27 4.20
N ILE A 336 11.00 -15.58 4.36
CA ILE A 336 10.25 -16.32 5.39
C ILE A 336 11.21 -17.00 6.35
N SER A 337 10.82 -17.11 7.61
CA SER A 337 11.45 -18.02 8.57
C SER A 337 10.40 -18.97 9.11
N PHE A 338 10.76 -20.25 9.18
CA PHE A 338 9.83 -21.32 9.49
C PHE A 338 10.50 -22.46 10.24
N ASN A 339 9.67 -23.24 10.95
CA ASN A 339 10.09 -24.50 11.55
C ASN A 339 9.63 -25.67 10.70
N HIS A 340 10.50 -26.66 10.53
CA HIS A 340 10.21 -27.91 9.85
C HIS A 340 10.99 -29.03 10.54
N ASP A 341 10.30 -30.09 10.95
CA ASP A 341 10.86 -31.25 11.66
C ASP A 341 11.77 -30.88 12.86
N GLY A 342 11.35 -29.88 13.63
CA GLY A 342 12.09 -29.40 14.81
C GLY A 342 13.30 -28.51 14.48
N ILE A 343 13.61 -28.29 13.20
CA ILE A 343 14.69 -27.42 12.75
C ILE A 343 14.13 -26.05 12.38
N GLN A 344 14.80 -25.00 12.86
CA GLN A 344 14.45 -23.63 12.53
C GLN A 344 15.26 -23.14 11.32
N TYR A 345 14.55 -22.75 10.27
CA TYR A 345 15.11 -22.13 9.07
C TYR A 345 14.88 -20.63 9.12
N SER A 346 15.96 -19.87 9.21
CA SER A 346 15.90 -18.41 9.31
C SER A 346 16.19 -17.77 7.97
N SER A 347 15.46 -16.71 7.65
CA SER A 347 15.70 -15.84 6.50
C SER A 347 15.80 -16.55 5.14
N GLN A 348 14.85 -17.43 4.84
CA GLN A 348 14.74 -18.11 3.55
C GLN A 348 14.07 -17.21 2.51
N ASN A 349 14.78 -16.86 1.45
CA ASN A 349 14.24 -16.08 0.34
C ASN A 349 13.39 -16.95 -0.57
N VAL A 350 12.15 -16.58 -0.83
CA VAL A 350 11.25 -17.34 -1.70
C VAL A 350 10.57 -16.44 -2.73
N ASP A 351 10.47 -16.96 -3.94
CA ASP A 351 9.82 -16.31 -5.08
C ASP A 351 8.33 -16.68 -5.09
N ILE A 352 7.42 -15.78 -5.42
CA ILE A 352 5.99 -16.09 -5.52
C ILE A 352 5.64 -16.30 -7.00
N LYS A 353 4.92 -17.39 -7.26
CA LYS A 353 4.35 -17.72 -8.57
C LYS A 353 2.86 -17.90 -8.39
N SER A 354 2.08 -17.46 -9.36
CA SER A 354 0.64 -17.49 -9.26
C SER A 354 0.01 -18.09 -10.50
N ASP A 355 -0.88 -19.06 -10.27
CA ASP A 355 -1.77 -19.60 -11.29
C ASP A 355 -3.04 -18.75 -11.46
N ILE A 356 -3.17 -17.67 -10.69
CA ILE A 356 -4.27 -16.70 -10.80
C ILE A 356 -3.91 -15.69 -11.89
N GLY A 357 -4.53 -15.83 -13.07
CA GLY A 357 -4.32 -14.94 -14.21
C GLY A 357 -3.44 -15.55 -15.30
N SER A 358 -2.57 -14.74 -15.92
CA SER A 358 -1.68 -15.23 -16.99
C SER A 358 -0.52 -16.03 -16.40
N LEU A 359 -0.30 -17.24 -16.91
CA LEU A 359 0.74 -18.15 -16.44
C LEU A 359 2.11 -17.44 -16.35
N PRO A 360 2.81 -17.59 -15.22
CA PRO A 360 4.06 -16.90 -14.98
C PRO A 360 5.16 -17.40 -15.92
N THR A 361 6.16 -16.55 -16.11
CA THR A 361 7.33 -16.88 -16.93
C THR A 361 8.47 -17.27 -16.00
N LEU A 362 9.06 -18.45 -16.20
CA LEU A 362 10.26 -18.89 -15.47
C LEU A 362 11.51 -18.19 -16.03
N LEU A 363 11.62 -18.16 -17.36
CA LEU A 363 12.68 -17.46 -18.09
C LEU A 363 12.10 -16.51 -19.14
N ASN A 364 12.27 -15.21 -18.91
CA ASN A 364 11.81 -14.18 -19.84
C ASN A 364 12.66 -14.13 -21.11
N ALA A 365 11.99 -13.94 -22.25
CA ALA A 365 12.63 -13.72 -23.53
C ALA A 365 13.42 -12.40 -23.54
N SER A 366 14.63 -12.44 -24.10
CA SER A 366 15.43 -11.25 -24.38
C SER A 366 16.43 -11.55 -25.50
N SER A 367 17.13 -10.54 -26.01
CA SER A 367 18.28 -10.82 -26.89
C SER A 367 19.38 -11.63 -26.20
N ALA A 368 19.44 -11.65 -24.86
CA ALA A 368 20.37 -12.50 -24.12
C ALA A 368 20.00 -13.98 -24.18
N THR A 369 18.73 -14.32 -24.44
CA THR A 369 18.26 -15.71 -24.57
C THR A 369 18.22 -16.22 -26.00
N ASN A 370 18.88 -15.52 -26.93
CA ASN A 370 19.01 -15.97 -28.33
C ASN A 370 20.15 -16.98 -28.49
N PHE A 371 19.90 -17.99 -29.32
CA PHE A 371 20.83 -19.04 -29.74
C PHE A 371 21.04 -18.90 -31.26
N ILE A 372 22.30 -18.92 -31.69
CA ILE A 372 22.69 -18.77 -33.09
C ILE A 372 22.93 -20.15 -33.69
N PHE A 373 22.26 -20.40 -34.81
CA PHE A 373 22.40 -21.62 -35.60
C PHE A 373 22.94 -21.27 -36.98
N ARG A 374 23.96 -22.00 -37.43
CA ARG A 374 24.43 -21.98 -38.81
C ARG A 374 23.52 -22.89 -39.64
N ILE A 375 23.22 -22.46 -40.86
CA ILE A 375 22.49 -23.25 -41.84
C ILE A 375 23.50 -23.82 -42.83
N ASN A 376 23.77 -25.11 -42.72
CA ASN A 376 24.69 -25.81 -43.62
C ASN A 376 23.97 -26.20 -44.92
N ASN A 377 24.71 -26.23 -46.03
CA ASN A 377 24.20 -26.56 -47.37
C ASN A 377 23.05 -25.66 -47.85
N PHE A 378 23.03 -24.40 -47.41
CA PHE A 378 21.99 -23.46 -47.78
C PHE A 378 22.22 -22.88 -49.18
N ASN A 379 21.39 -23.29 -50.14
CA ASN A 379 21.42 -22.80 -51.51
C ASN A 379 20.04 -22.27 -51.94
N ALA A 380 19.64 -21.14 -51.36
CA ALA A 380 18.42 -20.42 -51.72
C ALA A 380 18.56 -18.93 -51.43
N ASP A 381 17.61 -18.15 -51.94
CA ASP A 381 17.47 -16.75 -51.54
C ASP A 381 16.95 -16.64 -50.10
N ILE A 382 17.64 -15.83 -49.30
CA ILE A 382 17.28 -15.58 -47.90
C ILE A 382 16.01 -14.74 -47.80
N ASP A 383 15.84 -13.77 -48.71
CA ASP A 383 14.71 -12.84 -48.65
C ASP A 383 13.40 -13.59 -48.94
N ALA A 384 13.40 -14.50 -49.93
CA ALA A 384 12.30 -15.41 -50.18
C ALA A 384 11.85 -16.22 -48.93
N ILE A 385 12.80 -16.68 -48.09
CA ILE A 385 12.47 -17.40 -46.84
C ILE A 385 11.99 -16.43 -45.77
N ASN A 386 12.63 -15.28 -45.62
CA ASN A 386 12.25 -14.25 -44.65
C ASN A 386 10.87 -13.64 -44.95
N ASP A 387 10.38 -13.74 -46.18
CA ASP A 387 9.05 -13.29 -46.59
C ASP A 387 7.89 -14.20 -46.21
N ILE A 388 8.17 -15.36 -45.64
CA ILE A 388 7.15 -16.14 -44.93
C ILE A 388 6.67 -15.34 -43.71
N LYS A 389 5.41 -14.85 -43.74
CA LYS A 389 4.78 -14.03 -42.68
C LYS A 389 3.61 -14.74 -41.96
N THR A 390 3.50 -16.06 -42.05
CA THR A 390 2.43 -16.84 -41.41
C THR A 390 2.46 -16.69 -39.88
N LYS A 391 1.38 -17.14 -39.21
CA LYS A 391 1.32 -17.21 -37.73
C LYS A 391 2.48 -18.02 -37.14
N TYR A 392 2.91 -19.08 -37.83
CA TYR A 392 4.00 -19.97 -37.43
C TYR A 392 5.27 -19.72 -38.24
N LYS A 393 5.48 -18.49 -38.74
CA LYS A 393 6.57 -18.13 -39.67
C LYS A 393 7.94 -18.71 -39.36
N ILE A 394 8.33 -18.79 -38.08
CA ILE A 394 9.65 -19.36 -37.71
C ILE A 394 9.69 -20.85 -38.02
N ARG A 395 8.65 -21.60 -37.64
CA ARG A 395 8.50 -23.01 -37.98
C ARG A 395 8.49 -23.21 -39.49
N ASP A 396 7.71 -22.42 -40.20
CA ASP A 396 7.57 -22.55 -41.65
C ASP A 396 8.90 -22.25 -42.37
N ARG A 397 9.69 -21.31 -41.86
CA ARG A 397 11.07 -21.07 -42.33
C ARG A 397 11.96 -22.28 -42.06
N LEU A 398 11.88 -22.89 -40.87
CA LEU A 398 12.67 -24.10 -40.55
C LEU A 398 12.26 -25.30 -41.40
N LEU A 399 10.97 -25.47 -41.69
CA LEU A 399 10.47 -26.47 -42.64
C LEU A 399 11.03 -26.22 -44.02
N ARG A 400 10.99 -24.97 -44.50
CA ARG A 400 11.55 -24.61 -45.81
C ARG A 400 13.05 -24.87 -45.91
N ILE A 401 13.80 -24.60 -44.84
CA ILE A 401 15.24 -24.94 -44.74
C ILE A 401 15.44 -26.46 -44.88
N ARG A 402 14.64 -27.27 -44.19
CA ARG A 402 14.73 -28.74 -44.29
C ARG A 402 14.39 -29.26 -45.69
N GLU A 403 13.37 -28.71 -46.34
CA GLU A 403 12.99 -29.05 -47.73
C GLU A 403 14.12 -28.78 -48.74
N LEU A 404 14.98 -27.81 -48.45
CA LEU A 404 16.16 -27.49 -49.24
C LEU A 404 17.37 -28.40 -48.93
N ASN A 405 17.16 -29.51 -48.21
CA ASN A 405 18.21 -30.40 -47.71
C ASN A 405 19.30 -29.68 -46.87
N SER A 406 18.94 -28.54 -46.27
CA SER A 406 19.82 -27.78 -45.39
C SER A 406 19.62 -28.19 -43.93
N THR A 407 20.68 -28.13 -43.13
CA THR A 407 20.63 -28.54 -41.71
C THR A 407 21.00 -27.39 -40.78
N LEU A 408 20.41 -27.38 -39.58
CA LEU A 408 20.77 -26.45 -38.51
C LEU A 408 21.89 -27.02 -37.64
N GLU A 409 22.94 -26.23 -37.44
CA GLU A 409 24.02 -26.53 -36.52
C GLU A 409 24.11 -25.43 -35.46
N PHE A 410 24.03 -25.80 -34.18
CA PHE A 410 24.19 -24.85 -33.10
C PHE A 410 25.63 -24.33 -33.05
N VAL A 411 25.80 -23.01 -32.99
CA VAL A 411 27.13 -22.38 -32.97
C VAL A 411 27.44 -21.84 -31.58
N LYS A 412 26.57 -20.98 -31.05
CA LYS A 412 26.75 -20.31 -29.76
C LYS A 412 25.48 -19.61 -29.30
N CYS A 413 25.40 -19.27 -28.02
CA CYS A 413 24.46 -18.25 -27.56
C CYS A 413 24.87 -16.87 -28.12
N GLU A 414 23.90 -15.98 -28.38
CA GLU A 414 24.20 -14.63 -28.87
C GLU A 414 24.98 -13.80 -27.83
N LYS A 415 24.68 -13.98 -26.55
CA LYS A 415 25.42 -13.36 -25.44
C LYS A 415 26.33 -14.38 -24.79
N GLU A 416 27.61 -14.02 -24.71
CA GLU A 416 28.64 -14.84 -24.06
C GLU A 416 28.36 -15.06 -22.57
N VAL A 417 27.88 -14.03 -21.87
CA VAL A 417 27.45 -14.11 -20.46
C VAL A 417 26.44 -15.24 -20.25
N HIS A 418 25.45 -15.37 -21.14
CA HIS A 418 24.47 -16.44 -21.05
C HIS A 418 25.13 -17.81 -21.26
N SER A 419 25.97 -17.94 -22.29
CA SER A 419 26.71 -19.20 -22.55
C SER A 419 27.56 -19.62 -21.34
N ASN A 420 28.27 -18.68 -20.72
CA ASN A 420 29.09 -18.94 -19.54
C ASN A 420 28.24 -19.35 -18.33
N ASN A 421 27.07 -18.73 -18.13
CA ASN A 421 26.16 -19.12 -17.05
C ASN A 421 25.58 -20.51 -17.27
N LEU A 422 25.19 -20.85 -18.50
CA LEU A 422 24.72 -22.20 -18.84
C LEU A 422 25.81 -23.24 -18.55
N LYS A 423 27.06 -22.99 -18.96
CA LYS A 423 28.20 -23.88 -18.72
C LYS A 423 28.53 -24.08 -17.24
N LYS A 424 28.22 -23.10 -16.39
CA LYS A 424 28.36 -23.23 -14.92
C LYS A 424 27.31 -24.14 -14.31
N VAL A 425 26.10 -24.21 -14.89
CA VAL A 425 25.11 -25.21 -14.50
C VAL A 425 25.58 -26.59 -14.95
N ASP A 426 25.86 -26.72 -16.25
CA ASP A 426 26.36 -27.95 -16.86
C ASP A 426 27.09 -27.60 -18.16
N SER A 427 28.27 -28.20 -18.37
CA SER A 427 29.11 -27.90 -19.53
C SER A 427 28.45 -28.13 -20.91
N LEU A 428 27.46 -29.03 -21.01
CA LEU A 428 26.70 -29.34 -22.23
C LEU A 428 25.33 -28.62 -22.29
N MET A 429 25.02 -27.75 -21.31
CA MET A 429 23.73 -27.09 -21.24
C MET A 429 23.40 -26.24 -22.48
N PRO A 430 24.34 -25.48 -23.08
CA PRO A 430 24.06 -24.76 -24.33
C PRO A 430 23.58 -25.68 -25.46
N GLU A 431 24.22 -26.84 -25.63
CA GLU A 431 23.92 -27.83 -26.66
C GLU A 431 22.57 -28.51 -26.38
N ILE A 432 22.30 -28.88 -25.13
CA ILE A 432 21.01 -29.48 -24.72
C ILE A 432 19.86 -28.51 -25.01
N LEU A 433 19.98 -27.24 -24.61
CA LEU A 433 18.96 -26.23 -24.88
C LEU A 433 18.81 -25.93 -26.38
N ALA A 434 19.89 -25.96 -27.14
CA ALA A 434 19.85 -25.78 -28.59
C ALA A 434 19.09 -26.92 -29.30
N LYS A 435 19.26 -28.17 -28.84
CA LYS A 435 18.46 -29.31 -29.32
C LYS A 435 16.98 -29.12 -28.97
N MET A 436 16.67 -28.72 -27.74
CA MET A 436 15.29 -28.45 -27.30
C MET A 436 14.63 -27.35 -28.15
N LEU A 437 15.35 -26.26 -28.44
CA LEU A 437 14.86 -25.18 -29.31
C LEU A 437 14.58 -25.66 -30.73
N THR A 438 15.47 -26.48 -31.30
CA THR A 438 15.28 -27.04 -32.63
C THR A 438 14.01 -27.88 -32.70
N LYS A 439 13.79 -28.78 -31.73
CA LYS A 439 12.57 -29.59 -31.64
C LYS A 439 11.31 -28.73 -31.49
N TYR A 440 11.35 -27.75 -30.59
CA TYR A 440 10.23 -26.84 -30.34
C TYR A 440 9.82 -26.05 -31.59
N TYR A 441 10.78 -25.35 -32.22
CA TYR A 441 10.48 -24.54 -33.40
C TYR A 441 10.16 -25.39 -34.64
N SER A 442 10.48 -26.68 -34.63
CA SER A 442 10.05 -27.64 -35.67
C SER A 442 8.63 -28.18 -35.42
N GLY A 443 8.08 -27.95 -34.23
CA GLY A 443 6.74 -28.35 -33.83
C GLY A 443 6.64 -29.78 -33.30
N GLU A 444 7.72 -30.33 -32.74
CA GLU A 444 7.76 -31.68 -32.16
C GLU A 444 7.18 -31.75 -30.75
N GLY A 445 7.00 -30.61 -30.07
CA GLY A 445 6.45 -30.53 -28.72
C GLY A 445 6.63 -29.14 -28.13
N ALA A 446 6.01 -28.88 -26.99
CA ALA A 446 6.18 -27.61 -26.28
C ALA A 446 6.54 -27.79 -24.81
N LYS A 447 6.01 -28.82 -24.14
CA LYS A 447 6.35 -29.10 -22.74
C LYS A 447 7.80 -29.55 -22.67
N ILE A 448 8.49 -29.22 -21.57
CA ILE A 448 9.88 -29.67 -21.39
C ILE A 448 9.98 -31.21 -21.47
N THR A 449 8.97 -31.92 -20.95
CA THR A 449 8.81 -33.37 -21.04
C THR A 449 8.76 -33.93 -22.47
N ASP A 450 8.25 -33.14 -23.42
CA ASP A 450 8.15 -33.56 -24.83
C ASP A 450 9.50 -33.38 -25.55
N LEU A 451 10.28 -32.39 -25.12
CA LEU A 451 11.51 -31.97 -25.78
C LEU A 451 12.72 -32.79 -25.33
N VAL A 452 12.68 -33.37 -24.13
CA VAL A 452 13.80 -34.07 -23.50
C VAL A 452 13.33 -35.43 -22.97
N THR A 453 13.78 -36.51 -23.63
CA THR A 453 13.39 -37.88 -23.30
C THR A 453 14.54 -38.74 -22.79
N ASN A 454 15.80 -38.30 -22.98
CA ASN A 454 16.97 -39.01 -22.50
C ASN A 454 17.16 -38.78 -20.99
N GLU A 455 17.26 -39.84 -20.19
CA GLU A 455 17.35 -39.75 -18.72
C GLU A 455 18.49 -38.86 -18.20
N ASN A 456 19.66 -38.91 -18.84
CA ASN A 456 20.80 -38.07 -18.46
C ASN A 456 20.53 -36.59 -18.76
N GLU A 457 19.92 -36.27 -19.91
CA GLU A 457 19.55 -34.89 -20.25
C GLU A 457 18.41 -34.38 -19.34
N ILE A 458 17.47 -35.24 -18.92
CA ILE A 458 16.38 -34.89 -17.99
C ILE A 458 16.94 -34.35 -16.67
N CYS A 459 17.92 -35.04 -16.08
CA CYS A 459 18.54 -34.61 -14.83
C CYS A 459 19.20 -33.21 -14.96
N ARG A 460 19.96 -33.00 -16.05
CA ARG A 460 20.64 -31.73 -16.32
C ARG A 460 19.64 -30.58 -16.53
N VAL A 461 18.56 -30.84 -17.26
CA VAL A 461 17.52 -29.82 -17.52
C VAL A 461 16.79 -29.46 -16.23
N LYS A 462 16.54 -30.43 -15.34
CA LYS A 462 15.99 -30.16 -14.00
C LYS A 462 16.88 -29.21 -13.19
N ASP A 463 18.19 -29.42 -13.19
CA ASP A 463 19.15 -28.53 -12.52
C ASP A 463 19.18 -27.13 -13.15
N TYR A 464 19.09 -27.04 -14.48
CA TYR A 464 18.99 -25.77 -15.18
C TYR A 464 17.72 -25.00 -14.83
N LEU A 465 16.55 -25.66 -14.82
CA LEU A 465 15.30 -25.01 -14.44
C LEU A 465 15.35 -24.48 -13.00
N LYS A 466 15.93 -25.27 -12.08
CA LYS A 466 16.20 -24.84 -10.70
C LYS A 466 17.13 -23.62 -10.65
N ALA A 467 18.24 -23.65 -11.40
CA ALA A 467 19.18 -22.53 -11.44
C ALA A 467 18.50 -21.24 -11.92
N VAL A 468 17.70 -21.32 -12.99
CA VAL A 468 16.90 -20.19 -13.49
C VAL A 468 15.92 -19.68 -12.43
N LEU A 469 15.24 -20.57 -11.70
CA LEU A 469 14.32 -20.17 -10.64
C LEU A 469 15.06 -19.41 -9.53
N LEU A 470 16.16 -19.98 -9.02
CA LEU A 470 16.75 -19.58 -7.75
C LEU A 470 17.85 -18.51 -7.84
N GLY A 471 18.40 -18.20 -9.01
CA GLY A 471 19.43 -17.14 -9.09
C GLY A 471 20.04 -16.82 -10.45
N MET A 472 19.95 -17.70 -11.43
CA MET A 472 20.62 -17.50 -12.72
C MET A 472 19.84 -16.54 -13.62
N PHE A 473 20.52 -15.55 -14.17
CA PHE A 473 20.00 -14.62 -15.19
C PHE A 473 20.81 -14.73 -16.49
N PRO A 474 20.19 -14.68 -17.68
CA PRO A 474 20.92 -14.73 -18.95
C PRO A 474 21.83 -13.52 -19.21
N SER A 475 21.50 -12.36 -18.66
CA SER A 475 22.14 -11.08 -18.96
C SER A 475 23.21 -10.63 -17.96
N LYS A 476 23.35 -11.33 -16.82
CA LYS A 476 24.28 -10.97 -15.74
C LYS A 476 25.15 -12.16 -15.40
N ASN A 477 26.46 -11.96 -15.24
CA ASN A 477 27.36 -13.03 -14.79
C ASN A 477 26.84 -13.62 -13.48
N TRP A 478 26.66 -14.94 -13.50
CA TRP A 478 26.26 -15.71 -12.33
C TRP A 478 27.47 -16.40 -11.74
N ASP A 479 27.64 -16.32 -10.42
CA ASP A 479 28.76 -16.91 -9.68
C ASP A 479 28.50 -18.37 -9.28
N GLY A 480 27.30 -18.89 -9.55
CA GLY A 480 26.87 -20.23 -9.15
C GLY A 480 26.07 -20.26 -7.85
N ASN A 481 26.00 -19.14 -7.12
CA ASN A 481 25.29 -19.07 -5.84
C ASN A 481 23.80 -18.77 -6.07
N TYR A 482 22.93 -19.45 -5.32
CA TYR A 482 21.50 -19.16 -5.33
C TYR A 482 21.18 -17.98 -4.40
N THR A 483 20.32 -17.09 -4.87
CA THR A 483 19.84 -15.94 -4.07
C THR A 483 18.48 -16.22 -3.42
N ALA A 484 17.78 -17.26 -3.89
CA ALA A 484 16.54 -17.78 -3.33
C ALA A 484 16.68 -19.25 -2.89
N ASN A 485 15.84 -19.66 -1.96
CA ASN A 485 15.77 -21.00 -1.37
C ASN A 485 14.55 -21.80 -1.86
N GLY A 486 13.63 -21.16 -2.56
CA GLY A 486 12.43 -21.81 -3.06
C GLY A 486 11.46 -20.86 -3.75
N SER A 487 10.25 -21.37 -3.99
CA SER A 487 9.13 -20.62 -4.51
C SER A 487 7.82 -21.06 -3.86
N ILE A 488 6.92 -20.10 -3.63
CA ILE A 488 5.55 -20.33 -3.20
C ILE A 488 4.64 -20.21 -4.42
N LEU A 489 3.85 -21.25 -4.67
CA LEU A 489 2.81 -21.27 -5.68
C LEU A 489 1.47 -20.87 -5.05
N VAL A 490 0.83 -19.85 -5.62
CA VAL A 490 -0.56 -19.50 -5.38
C VAL A 490 -1.42 -20.24 -6.39
N ARG A 491 -2.16 -21.25 -5.93
CA ARG A 491 -2.98 -22.10 -6.81
C ARG A 491 -4.31 -21.43 -7.18
N LYS A 492 -5.00 -21.99 -8.18
CA LYS A 492 -6.34 -21.57 -8.61
C LYS A 492 -7.45 -21.84 -7.59
N GLN A 493 -7.16 -22.56 -6.52
CA GLN A 493 -8.09 -22.74 -5.40
C GLN A 493 -7.83 -21.74 -4.26
N GLY A 494 -6.82 -20.87 -4.41
CA GLY A 494 -6.43 -19.86 -3.43
C GLY A 494 -5.48 -20.36 -2.33
N ASP A 495 -5.23 -21.67 -2.25
CA ASP A 495 -4.25 -22.21 -1.31
C ASP A 495 -2.81 -21.99 -1.78
N LEU A 496 -1.90 -21.95 -0.80
CA LEU A 496 -0.47 -21.77 -1.01
C LEU A 496 0.28 -23.08 -0.90
N VAL A 497 1.26 -23.28 -1.77
CA VAL A 497 2.11 -24.47 -1.78
C VAL A 497 3.58 -24.07 -1.90
N LEU A 498 4.43 -24.66 -1.06
CA LEU A 498 5.86 -24.39 -1.02
C LEU A 498 6.67 -25.41 -1.81
N TYR A 499 7.52 -24.92 -2.72
CA TYR A 499 8.62 -25.67 -3.30
C TYR A 499 9.93 -25.11 -2.77
N HIS A 500 10.67 -25.89 -1.97
CA HIS A 500 11.88 -25.44 -1.30
C HIS A 500 13.03 -26.40 -1.53
N VAL A 501 14.26 -25.92 -1.45
CA VAL A 501 15.49 -26.73 -1.58
C VAL A 501 15.61 -27.85 -0.53
N ILE A 502 14.84 -27.80 0.56
CA ILE A 502 14.70 -28.91 1.52
C ILE A 502 14.18 -30.17 0.80
N LYS A 503 13.30 -29.99 -0.19
CA LYS A 503 12.75 -31.05 -1.04
C LYS A 503 13.19 -30.86 -2.48
N ASP A 504 14.50 -30.85 -2.70
CA ASP A 504 15.13 -30.49 -3.98
C ASP A 504 14.59 -31.30 -5.17
N ASN A 505 14.43 -32.62 -5.00
CA ASN A 505 13.91 -33.49 -6.07
C ASN A 505 12.48 -33.12 -6.46
N ILE A 506 11.63 -32.81 -5.48
CA ILE A 506 10.23 -32.41 -5.72
C ILE A 506 10.17 -31.06 -6.41
N LEU A 507 11.00 -30.09 -5.99
CA LEU A 507 11.12 -28.79 -6.66
C LEU A 507 11.52 -28.96 -8.13
N LYS A 508 12.54 -29.78 -8.40
CA LYS A 508 13.02 -30.08 -9.75
C LYS A 508 11.97 -30.78 -10.61
N ASP A 509 11.28 -31.77 -10.05
CA ASP A 509 10.22 -32.49 -10.73
C ASP A 509 9.06 -31.56 -11.08
N TYR A 510 8.61 -30.75 -10.13
CA TYR A 510 7.57 -29.76 -10.38
C TYR A 510 7.95 -28.82 -11.54
N LEU A 511 9.16 -28.28 -11.57
CA LEU A 511 9.61 -27.43 -12.67
C LEU A 511 9.64 -28.18 -14.01
N PHE A 512 10.12 -29.42 -14.04
CA PHE A 512 10.22 -30.21 -15.27
C PHE A 512 8.85 -30.58 -15.85
N TYR A 513 7.90 -30.99 -15.00
CA TYR A 513 6.57 -31.41 -15.45
C TYR A 513 5.61 -30.25 -15.73
N ASN A 514 5.85 -29.06 -15.15
CA ASN A 514 4.93 -27.93 -15.23
C ASN A 514 5.50 -26.73 -15.99
N THR A 515 6.50 -26.93 -16.84
CA THR A 515 7.01 -25.87 -17.73
C THR A 515 7.05 -26.27 -19.20
N LYS A 516 7.02 -25.25 -20.06
CA LYS A 516 7.05 -25.37 -21.52
C LYS A 516 7.88 -24.26 -22.15
N LEU A 517 8.34 -24.50 -23.37
CA LEU A 517 8.84 -23.44 -24.24
C LEU A 517 7.68 -22.64 -24.84
N ASP A 518 7.89 -21.34 -25.01
CA ASP A 518 6.93 -20.41 -25.63
C ASP A 518 7.62 -19.57 -26.72
N THR A 519 6.84 -19.05 -27.67
CA THR A 519 7.36 -18.22 -28.76
C THR A 519 7.11 -16.74 -28.45
N PRO A 520 8.14 -15.97 -28.08
CA PRO A 520 8.00 -14.55 -27.81
C PRO A 520 7.91 -13.72 -29.11
N SER A 521 7.72 -12.41 -28.98
CA SER A 521 7.77 -11.49 -30.12
C SER A 521 9.14 -11.52 -30.81
N SER A 522 9.19 -12.16 -31.99
CA SER A 522 10.37 -12.21 -32.87
C SER A 522 10.96 -10.84 -33.19
N THR A 523 10.11 -9.84 -33.41
CA THR A 523 10.53 -8.47 -33.69
C THR A 523 11.18 -7.81 -32.46
N ARG A 524 10.55 -7.93 -31.28
CA ARG A 524 11.05 -7.32 -30.04
C ARG A 524 12.42 -7.88 -29.64
N HIS A 525 12.61 -9.18 -29.81
CA HIS A 525 13.82 -9.89 -29.37
C HIS A 525 14.79 -10.21 -30.52
N ARG A 526 14.51 -9.72 -31.73
CA ARG A 526 15.37 -9.76 -32.92
C ARG A 526 15.84 -11.18 -33.29
N PHE A 527 14.89 -12.11 -33.41
CA PHE A 527 15.18 -13.51 -33.78
C PHE A 527 14.19 -14.03 -34.83
N GLY A 528 14.50 -15.20 -35.41
CA GLY A 528 13.64 -15.91 -36.36
C GLY A 528 13.84 -15.55 -37.83
N ASN A 529 14.57 -14.48 -38.16
CA ASN A 529 14.98 -14.16 -39.53
C ASN A 529 16.35 -14.79 -39.84
N LEU A 530 16.54 -15.18 -41.10
CA LEU A 530 17.82 -15.60 -41.66
C LEU A 530 18.68 -14.37 -41.95
N TYR A 531 19.99 -14.49 -41.77
CA TYR A 531 20.98 -13.45 -42.07
C TYR A 531 22.30 -14.05 -42.53
N LYS A 532 23.11 -13.28 -43.27
CA LYS A 532 24.47 -13.67 -43.67
C LYS A 532 25.52 -12.99 -42.80
N GLU A 533 26.56 -13.73 -42.47
CA GLU A 533 27.79 -13.23 -41.87
C GLU A 533 28.97 -14.00 -42.47
N LYS A 534 29.98 -13.31 -43.01
CA LYS A 534 31.20 -13.93 -43.59
C LYS A 534 30.89 -15.10 -44.57
N ASN A 535 29.96 -14.89 -45.50
CA ASN A 535 29.48 -15.87 -46.50
C ASN A 535 28.77 -17.12 -45.95
N GLN A 536 28.46 -17.16 -44.65
CA GLN A 536 27.64 -18.22 -44.05
C GLN A 536 26.26 -17.68 -43.70
N THR A 537 25.25 -18.55 -43.79
CA THR A 537 23.86 -18.23 -43.45
C THR A 537 23.56 -18.69 -42.03
N PHE A 538 22.86 -17.86 -41.27
CA PHE A 538 22.51 -18.11 -39.89
C PHE A 538 21.05 -17.79 -39.61
N ILE A 539 20.51 -18.37 -38.54
CA ILE A 539 19.23 -18.00 -37.95
C ILE A 539 19.37 -17.94 -36.41
N LYS A 540 18.65 -17.02 -35.78
CA LYS A 540 18.54 -16.95 -34.32
C LYS A 540 17.23 -17.58 -33.85
N LEU A 541 17.28 -18.44 -32.85
CA LEU A 541 16.11 -18.94 -32.12
C LEU A 541 16.16 -18.41 -30.68
N ASN A 542 15.00 -18.09 -30.09
CA ASN A 542 14.92 -17.54 -28.74
C ASN A 542 14.40 -18.56 -27.74
N LEU A 543 15.03 -18.59 -26.56
CA LEU A 543 14.58 -19.37 -25.42
C LEU A 543 13.70 -18.52 -24.49
N GLN A 544 12.45 -18.95 -24.34
CA GLN A 544 11.52 -18.49 -23.31
C GLN A 544 10.90 -19.71 -22.64
N ILE A 545 10.84 -19.71 -21.30
CA ILE A 545 10.29 -20.83 -20.52
C ILE A 545 9.15 -20.30 -19.65
N ARG A 546 7.98 -20.93 -19.72
CA ARG A 546 6.78 -20.55 -18.97
C ARG A 546 6.21 -21.73 -18.21
N PHE A 547 5.47 -21.44 -17.15
CA PHE A 547 4.65 -22.45 -16.47
C PHE A 547 3.44 -22.85 -17.35
N ILE A 548 2.89 -24.04 -17.11
CA ILE A 548 1.79 -24.67 -17.88
C ILE A 548 0.43 -24.37 -17.26
#